data_AF-A0A524INY4-F1
#
_entry.id   AF-A0A524INY4-F1
#
_cell.length_a   1.000
_cell.length_b   1.000
_cell.length_c   1.000
_cell.angle_alpha   90.00
_cell.angle_beta   90.00
_cell.angle_gamma   90.00
#
_symmetry.space_group_name_H-M   'P 1'
#
loop_
_entity.id
_entity.type
_entity.pdbx_description
1 polymer ?
#
loop_
_entity_poly.entity_id
_entity_poly.type
_entity_poly.pdbx_seq_one_letter_code
_entity_poly.pdbx_strand_id
1 'polypeptide(L)'
;MGIQPLLELGGDSIHRIIPETIQPLIFPQEIEQFLQKLEGTPPDWMQLRHIDMTEQSERLFQFNRQRDTARADKHAVLQRPVAFLWAGILRQYLPDYQGFSIALGPELTKTSWGIIRFKPVDLPDYLVAIPTPDLRTHLLARQKPHEHIEIVVVCIGTLIADESLIYGFSHDGHHDGMVLPVVSVQKLMYILKPL
;
A
#
# COMPACT_ATOMS: atom_id res chain seq x y z
N MET A 1 5.88 -3.46 16.31
CA MET A 1 5.43 -2.89 15.02
C MET A 1 4.79 -3.94 14.10
N GLY A 2 5.33 -5.17 14.00
CA GLY A 2 4.75 -6.23 13.15
C GLY A 2 3.88 -7.29 13.86
N ILE A 3 3.92 -7.37 15.18
CA ILE A 3 3.00 -8.21 15.95
C ILE A 3 1.87 -7.31 16.45
N GLN A 4 0.65 -7.50 15.96
CA GLN A 4 -0.49 -6.62 16.26
C GLN A 4 -1.79 -7.44 16.39
N PRO A 5 -2.80 -6.91 17.10
CA PRO A 5 -4.14 -7.51 17.10
C PRO A 5 -4.72 -7.65 15.69
N LEU A 6 -5.45 -8.74 15.45
CA LEU A 6 -6.34 -8.90 14.31
C LEU A 6 -7.68 -8.27 14.65
N LEU A 7 -8.06 -7.24 13.91
CA LEU A 7 -9.28 -6.48 14.12
C LEU A 7 -10.41 -7.01 13.24
N GLU A 8 -11.63 -6.93 13.74
CA GLU A 8 -12.86 -7.15 12.98
C GLU A 8 -13.63 -5.84 12.93
N LEU A 9 -13.94 -5.34 11.74
CA LEU A 9 -14.64 -4.06 11.60
C LEU A 9 -16.17 -4.18 11.76
N GLY A 10 -16.74 -5.38 11.73
CA GLY A 10 -18.19 -5.56 11.95
C GLY A 10 -19.09 -4.77 10.98
N GLY A 11 -18.59 -4.42 9.78
CA GLY A 11 -19.29 -3.58 8.80
C GLY A 11 -18.95 -2.09 8.87
N ASP A 12 -18.17 -1.65 9.85
CA ASP A 12 -17.69 -0.27 9.93
C ASP A 12 -16.65 0.05 8.85
N SER A 13 -16.60 1.34 8.46
CA SER A 13 -15.57 1.83 7.55
C SER A 13 -14.21 1.83 8.22
N ILE A 14 -13.20 1.38 7.47
CA ILE A 14 -11.78 1.44 7.84
C ILE A 14 -11.31 2.86 8.21
N HIS A 15 -11.99 3.89 7.72
CA HIS A 15 -11.72 5.28 8.08
C HIS A 15 -11.88 5.56 9.57
N ARG A 16 -12.77 4.83 10.27
CA ARG A 16 -13.02 5.05 11.70
C ARG A 16 -11.82 4.71 12.58
N ILE A 17 -10.97 3.80 12.12
CA ILE A 17 -9.81 3.33 12.89
C ILE A 17 -8.52 4.08 12.52
N ILE A 18 -8.58 4.96 11.53
CA ILE A 18 -7.44 5.79 11.10
C ILE A 18 -7.54 7.14 11.80
N PRO A 19 -6.53 7.54 12.60
CA PRO A 19 -6.51 8.86 13.22
C PRO A 19 -6.63 10.01 12.21
N GLU A 20 -7.37 11.06 12.56
CA GLU A 20 -7.62 12.22 11.69
C GLU A 20 -6.35 12.96 11.23
N THR A 21 -5.26 12.83 11.99
CA THR A 21 -3.96 13.40 11.64
C THR A 21 -3.30 12.70 10.45
N ILE A 22 -3.69 11.45 10.16
CA ILE A 22 -3.19 10.64 9.05
C ILE A 22 -4.10 10.83 7.84
N GLN A 23 -3.51 11.06 6.68
CA GLN A 23 -4.26 11.17 5.43
C GLN A 23 -4.57 9.77 4.87
N PRO A 24 -5.85 9.36 4.79
CA PRO A 24 -6.19 8.10 4.14
C PRO A 24 -5.95 8.18 2.63
N LEU A 25 -5.34 7.14 2.08
CA LEU A 25 -5.12 6.88 0.66
C LEU A 25 -5.59 5.45 0.35
N ILE A 26 -6.86 5.18 0.65
CA ILE A 26 -7.46 3.86 0.65
C ILE A 26 -8.28 3.65 -0.62
N PHE A 27 -9.03 4.69 -1.02
CA PHE A 27 -9.88 4.66 -2.20
C PHE A 27 -9.28 5.44 -3.36
N PRO A 28 -9.62 5.09 -4.62
CA PRO A 28 -9.10 5.78 -5.81
C PRO A 28 -9.22 7.30 -5.73
N GLN A 29 -10.37 7.82 -5.30
CA GLN A 29 -10.62 9.27 -5.22
C GLN A 29 -9.68 9.98 -4.24
N GLU A 30 -9.35 9.36 -3.10
CA GLU A 30 -8.44 9.92 -2.11
C GLU A 30 -7.01 10.00 -2.65
N ILE A 31 -6.59 8.94 -3.35
CA ILE A 31 -5.29 8.89 -4.01
C ILE A 31 -5.21 9.93 -5.12
N GLU A 32 -6.25 10.07 -5.94
CA GLU A 32 -6.29 11.09 -7.00
C GLU A 32 -6.21 12.51 -6.44
N GLN A 33 -6.95 12.82 -5.38
CA GLN A 33 -6.90 14.13 -4.73
C GLN A 33 -5.51 14.40 -4.13
N PHE A 34 -4.90 13.38 -3.53
CA PHE A 34 -3.55 13.47 -3.00
C PHE A 34 -2.53 13.76 -4.11
N LEU A 35 -2.55 12.98 -5.19
CA LEU A 35 -1.66 13.16 -6.33
C LEU A 35 -1.91 14.49 -7.05
N GLN A 36 -3.15 14.92 -7.18
CA GLN A 36 -3.48 16.25 -7.71
C GLN A 36 -2.84 17.37 -6.87
N LYS A 37 -2.89 17.26 -5.55
CA LYS A 37 -2.25 18.23 -4.64
C LYS A 37 -0.72 18.16 -4.72
N LEU A 38 -0.15 16.96 -4.80
CA LEU A 38 1.29 16.75 -4.79
C LEU A 38 1.96 17.00 -6.14
N GLU A 39 1.30 16.69 -7.26
CA GLU A 39 1.90 16.62 -8.60
C GLU A 39 1.16 17.47 -9.64
N GLY A 40 -0.03 17.97 -9.34
CA GLY A 40 -0.77 18.92 -10.18
C GLY A 40 -1.48 18.29 -11.37
N THR A 41 -0.85 17.44 -12.17
CA THR A 41 -1.50 16.76 -13.31
C THR A 41 -0.92 15.36 -13.54
N PRO A 42 -1.76 14.40 -13.98
CA PRO A 42 -1.30 13.06 -14.30
C PRO A 42 -0.27 13.06 -15.44
N PRO A 43 0.64 12.07 -15.49
CA PRO A 43 1.57 11.91 -16.59
C PRO A 43 0.86 11.68 -17.93
N ASP A 44 1.44 12.19 -19.02
CA ASP A 44 1.06 11.74 -20.36
C ASP A 44 1.76 10.41 -20.65
N TRP A 45 1.08 9.33 -20.26
CA TRP A 45 1.60 7.96 -20.40
C TRP A 45 1.87 7.58 -21.86
N MET A 46 1.16 8.16 -22.83
CA MET A 46 1.39 7.88 -24.24
C MET A 46 2.71 8.48 -24.72
N GLN A 47 3.05 9.69 -24.27
CA GLN A 47 4.34 10.32 -24.61
C GLN A 47 5.53 9.59 -23.96
N LEU A 48 5.34 9.08 -22.75
CA LEU A 48 6.38 8.34 -22.03
C LEU A 48 6.61 6.94 -22.60
N ARG A 49 5.61 6.35 -23.27
CA ARG A 49 5.71 5.04 -23.89
C ARG A 49 6.54 5.10 -25.17
N HIS A 50 7.33 4.05 -25.39
CA HIS A 50 8.10 3.90 -26.64
C HIS A 50 8.23 2.42 -27.02
N ILE A 51 8.38 2.15 -28.32
CA ILE A 51 8.57 0.77 -28.82
C ILE A 51 9.97 0.24 -28.48
N ASP A 52 10.98 1.12 -28.48
CA ASP A 52 12.31 0.83 -27.96
C ASP A 52 12.31 1.01 -26.43
N MET A 53 12.60 -0.07 -25.71
CA MET A 53 12.63 -0.11 -24.24
C MET A 53 13.75 0.73 -23.63
N THR A 54 14.86 0.94 -24.36
CA THR A 54 15.96 1.79 -23.90
C THR A 54 15.51 3.24 -23.89
N GLU A 55 14.89 3.69 -24.98
CA GLU A 55 14.32 5.03 -25.11
C GLU A 55 13.17 5.26 -24.12
N GLN A 56 12.29 4.25 -23.92
CA GLN A 56 11.24 4.33 -22.91
C GLN A 56 11.82 4.52 -21.49
N SER A 57 12.89 3.79 -21.18
CA SER A 57 13.56 3.87 -19.89
C SER A 57 14.21 5.24 -19.67
N GLU A 58 14.86 5.79 -20.70
CA GLU A 58 15.46 7.13 -20.63
C GLU A 58 14.40 8.22 -20.44
N ARG A 59 13.27 8.15 -21.18
CA ARG A 59 12.14 9.07 -21.00
C ARG A 59 11.58 9.02 -19.58
N LEU A 60 11.37 7.81 -19.05
CA LEU A 60 10.91 7.63 -17.68
C LEU A 60 11.93 8.16 -16.67
N PHE A 61 13.22 7.92 -16.86
CA PHE A 61 14.27 8.41 -15.98
C PHE A 61 14.27 9.94 -15.91
N GLN A 62 14.26 10.61 -17.06
CA GLN A 62 14.18 12.08 -17.13
C GLN A 62 12.89 12.62 -16.50
N PHE A 63 11.76 11.98 -16.77
CA PHE A 63 10.47 12.37 -16.20
C PHE A 63 10.44 12.25 -14.67
N ASN A 64 10.93 11.14 -14.12
CA ASN A 64 11.06 10.95 -12.66
C ASN A 64 11.92 12.06 -12.06
N ARG A 65 13.11 12.33 -12.62
CA ARG A 65 14.03 13.38 -12.15
C ARG A 65 13.41 14.78 -12.17
N GLN A 66 12.65 15.10 -13.21
CA GLN A 66 11.93 16.37 -13.29
C GLN A 66 10.87 16.48 -12.19
N ARG A 67 10.10 15.41 -11.96
CA ARG A 67 9.05 15.36 -10.93
C ARG A 67 9.63 15.41 -9.51
N ASP A 68 10.72 14.71 -9.24
CA ASP A 68 11.46 14.80 -7.98
C ASP A 68 11.90 16.23 -7.68
N THR A 69 12.49 16.90 -8.67
CA THR A 69 12.93 18.30 -8.53
C THR A 69 11.75 19.23 -8.22
N ALA A 70 10.62 19.05 -8.92
CA ALA A 70 9.41 19.84 -8.70
C ALA A 70 8.71 19.57 -7.35
N ARG A 71 9.01 18.43 -6.72
CA ARG A 71 8.50 18.06 -5.39
C ARG A 71 9.35 18.60 -4.23
N ALA A 72 10.58 19.03 -4.47
CA ALA A 72 11.51 19.47 -3.42
C ALA A 72 10.87 20.48 -2.45
N ASP A 73 10.12 21.46 -2.97
CA ASP A 73 9.50 22.51 -2.16
C ASP A 73 8.18 22.09 -1.47
N LYS A 74 7.69 20.86 -1.68
CA LYS A 74 6.38 20.38 -1.21
C LYS A 74 6.44 19.63 0.13
N HIS A 75 7.37 20.03 1.00
CA HIS A 75 7.64 19.37 2.29
C HIS A 75 6.41 19.14 3.16
N ALA A 76 5.48 20.10 3.23
CA ALA A 76 4.29 19.97 4.08
C ALA A 76 3.36 18.82 3.66
N VAL A 77 3.29 18.50 2.36
CA VAL A 77 2.49 17.37 1.86
C VAL A 77 3.25 16.06 2.06
N LEU A 78 4.56 16.07 1.81
CA LEU A 78 5.43 14.88 1.92
C LEU A 78 5.60 14.40 3.36
N GLN A 79 5.64 15.31 4.33
CA GLN A 79 5.81 14.99 5.75
C GLN A 79 4.53 14.53 6.45
N ARG A 80 3.35 14.76 5.84
CA ARG A 80 2.09 14.31 6.42
C ARG A 80 2.02 12.77 6.35
N PRO A 81 1.77 12.08 7.48
CA PRO A 81 1.58 10.64 7.45
C PRO A 81 0.39 10.24 6.60
N VAL A 82 0.52 9.14 5.89
CA VAL A 82 -0.50 8.56 5.03
C VAL A 82 -0.85 7.15 5.49
N ALA A 83 -2.08 6.72 5.25
CA ALA A 83 -2.54 5.34 5.42
C ALA A 83 -2.89 4.73 4.06
N PHE A 84 -2.35 3.57 3.74
CA PHE A 84 -2.62 2.86 2.48
C PHE A 84 -2.76 1.36 2.73
N LEU A 85 -3.30 0.64 1.75
CA LEU A 85 -3.61 -0.78 1.88
C LEU A 85 -2.59 -1.69 1.19
N TRP A 86 -2.33 -2.82 1.84
CA TRP A 86 -1.70 -4.00 1.27
C TRP A 86 -2.57 -5.24 1.55
N ALA A 87 -2.41 -6.25 0.71
CA ALA A 87 -3.08 -7.53 0.86
C ALA A 87 -2.34 -8.36 1.90
N GLY A 88 -3.06 -9.13 2.70
CA GLY A 88 -2.47 -10.10 3.60
C GLY A 88 -3.21 -11.43 3.57
N ILE A 89 -2.48 -12.51 3.84
CA ILE A 89 -3.03 -13.85 4.02
C ILE A 89 -2.49 -14.40 5.35
N LEU A 90 -3.39 -14.86 6.23
CA LEU A 90 -3.00 -15.62 7.41
C LEU A 90 -2.42 -16.97 6.97
N ARG A 91 -1.24 -17.31 7.48
CA ARG A 91 -0.53 -18.54 7.17
C ARG A 91 -0.55 -19.47 8.38
N GLN A 92 0.61 -19.72 8.98
CA GLN A 92 0.76 -20.69 10.05
C GLN A 92 0.35 -20.08 11.39
N TYR A 93 -0.30 -20.89 12.25
CA TYR A 93 -0.51 -20.51 13.63
C TYR A 93 0.79 -20.67 14.43
N LEU A 94 1.11 -19.66 15.23
CA LEU A 94 2.33 -19.53 16.02
C LEU A 94 1.95 -19.51 17.51
N PRO A 95 2.12 -20.62 18.24
CA PRO A 95 1.70 -20.72 19.63
C PRO A 95 2.35 -19.68 20.55
N ASP A 96 3.62 -19.36 20.33
CA ASP A 96 4.40 -18.42 21.15
C ASP A 96 3.80 -17.01 21.15
N TYR A 97 3.12 -16.65 20.07
CA TYR A 97 2.45 -15.34 19.91
C TYR A 97 0.93 -15.44 20.05
N GLN A 98 0.41 -16.66 20.20
CA GLN A 98 -1.01 -16.97 20.11
C GLN A 98 -1.70 -16.35 18.86
N GLY A 99 -0.97 -16.30 17.75
CA GLY A 99 -1.36 -15.57 16.54
C GLY A 99 -0.98 -16.29 15.26
N PHE A 100 -1.19 -15.65 14.12
CA PHE A 100 -0.91 -16.22 12.80
C PHE A 100 0.16 -15.40 12.08
N SER A 101 1.13 -16.07 11.45
CA SER A 101 2.08 -15.40 10.56
C SER A 101 1.36 -14.84 9.33
N ILE A 102 1.86 -13.74 8.78
CA ILE A 102 1.22 -13.05 7.65
C ILE A 102 2.11 -13.13 6.41
N ALA A 103 1.53 -13.51 5.28
CA ALA A 103 2.13 -13.25 3.97
C ALA A 103 1.53 -11.97 3.39
N LEU A 104 2.39 -11.04 2.96
CA LEU A 104 2.01 -9.75 2.37
C LEU A 104 2.03 -9.79 0.85
N GLY A 105 1.13 -9.03 0.22
CA GLY A 105 1.12 -8.78 -1.21
C GLY A 105 0.70 -7.35 -1.54
N PRO A 106 1.13 -6.81 -2.70
CA PRO A 106 0.71 -5.47 -3.11
C PRO A 106 -0.79 -5.45 -3.43
N GLU A 107 -1.44 -4.35 -3.09
CA GLU A 107 -2.76 -3.98 -3.63
C GLU A 107 -2.56 -3.00 -4.77
N LEU A 108 -3.29 -3.20 -5.86
CA LEU A 108 -3.23 -2.34 -7.05
C LEU A 108 -4.50 -1.51 -7.15
N THR A 109 -4.37 -0.19 -7.27
CA THR A 109 -5.52 0.71 -7.40
C THR A 109 -5.49 1.41 -8.75
N LYS A 110 -6.51 1.18 -9.59
CA LYS A 110 -6.63 1.89 -10.87
C LYS A 110 -7.19 3.30 -10.65
N THR A 111 -6.57 4.28 -11.29
CA THR A 111 -6.94 5.70 -11.24
C THR A 111 -6.73 6.35 -12.61
N SER A 112 -7.14 7.60 -12.76
CA SER A 112 -6.78 8.46 -13.91
C SER A 112 -5.27 8.72 -14.02
N TRP A 113 -4.51 8.56 -12.94
CA TRP A 113 -3.05 8.65 -12.91
C TRP A 113 -2.37 7.37 -13.39
N GLY A 114 -3.13 6.30 -13.68
CA GLY A 114 -2.62 4.97 -13.95
C GLY A 114 -2.83 4.02 -12.77
N ILE A 115 -2.06 2.94 -12.73
CA ILE A 115 -2.05 1.98 -11.63
C ILE A 115 -1.23 2.54 -10.48
N ILE A 116 -1.83 2.63 -9.31
CA ILE A 116 -1.13 2.99 -8.08
C ILE A 116 -0.74 1.71 -7.37
N ARG A 117 0.56 1.60 -7.06
CA ARG A 117 1.14 0.48 -6.30
C ARG A 117 2.06 1.02 -5.22
N PHE A 118 1.57 1.12 -4.00
CA PHE A 118 2.38 1.57 -2.88
C PHE A 118 3.57 0.63 -2.63
N LYS A 119 4.76 1.20 -2.44
CA LYS A 119 5.99 0.52 -2.07
C LYS A 119 6.32 0.82 -0.60
N PRO A 120 5.93 -0.05 0.35
CA PRO A 120 6.34 0.09 1.72
C PRO A 120 7.83 -0.21 1.84
N VAL A 121 8.52 0.59 2.64
CA VAL A 121 9.86 0.29 3.14
C VAL A 121 9.82 0.23 4.67
N ASP A 122 10.90 -0.26 5.28
CA ASP A 122 11.02 -0.41 6.73
C ASP A 122 9.92 -1.28 7.36
N LEU A 123 9.42 -2.27 6.60
CA LEU A 123 8.51 -3.27 7.15
C LEU A 123 9.24 -4.12 8.21
N PRO A 124 8.58 -4.47 9.33
CA PRO A 124 9.13 -5.40 10.29
C PRO A 124 9.41 -6.78 9.67
N ASP A 125 10.52 -7.41 10.04
CA ASP A 125 10.90 -8.76 9.58
C ASP A 125 9.90 -9.84 9.99
N TYR A 126 9.13 -9.58 11.06
CA TYR A 126 8.19 -10.54 11.62
C TYR A 126 6.79 -9.94 11.76
N LEU A 127 5.84 -10.56 11.06
CA LEU A 127 4.46 -10.10 10.96
C LEU A 127 3.51 -11.16 11.53
N VAL A 128 2.80 -10.81 12.61
CA VAL A 128 1.88 -11.71 13.31
C VAL A 128 0.58 -11.00 13.66
N ALA A 129 -0.53 -11.57 13.22
CA ALA A 129 -1.86 -11.14 13.59
C ALA A 129 -2.35 -11.94 14.80
N ILE A 130 -2.69 -11.24 15.90
CA ILE A 130 -3.19 -11.86 17.14
C ILE A 130 -4.71 -11.71 17.21
N PRO A 131 -5.50 -12.76 16.90
CA PRO A 131 -6.95 -12.72 17.08
C PRO A 131 -7.36 -12.74 18.56
N THR A 132 -8.61 -12.39 18.82
CA THR A 132 -9.26 -12.67 20.11
C THR A 132 -9.35 -14.19 20.35
N PRO A 133 -9.50 -14.67 21.60
CA PRO A 133 -9.60 -16.10 21.88
C PRO A 133 -10.73 -16.82 21.12
N ASP A 134 -11.89 -16.17 20.97
CA ASP A 134 -13.03 -16.71 20.25
C ASP A 134 -12.74 -16.80 18.75
N LEU A 135 -12.24 -15.71 18.16
CA LEU A 135 -11.86 -15.67 16.75
C LEU A 135 -10.74 -16.69 16.45
N ARG A 136 -9.77 -16.84 17.34
CA ARG A 136 -8.69 -17.83 17.21
C ARG A 136 -9.24 -19.24 17.03
N THR A 137 -10.22 -19.62 17.83
CA THR A 137 -10.84 -20.94 17.77
C THR A 137 -11.51 -21.16 16.41
N HIS A 138 -12.21 -20.14 15.90
CA HIS A 138 -12.82 -20.19 14.57
C HIS A 138 -11.79 -20.27 13.44
N LEU A 139 -10.72 -19.47 13.50
CA LEU A 139 -9.66 -19.46 12.48
C LEU A 139 -8.88 -20.78 12.44
N LEU A 140 -8.59 -21.37 13.59
CA LEU A 140 -7.93 -22.69 13.68
C LEU A 140 -8.81 -23.80 13.09
N ALA A 141 -10.12 -23.78 13.34
CA ALA A 141 -11.05 -24.74 12.75
C ALA A 141 -11.13 -24.64 11.21
N ARG A 142 -10.79 -23.47 10.66
CA ARG A 142 -10.76 -23.18 9.21
C ARG A 142 -9.39 -23.40 8.57
N GLN A 143 -8.36 -23.75 9.33
CA GLN A 143 -7.03 -24.04 8.80
C GLN A 143 -7.01 -25.41 8.11
N LYS A 144 -7.78 -25.53 7.02
CA LYS A 144 -7.76 -26.67 6.11
C LYS A 144 -6.67 -26.44 5.06
N PRO A 145 -6.08 -27.52 4.51
CA PRO A 145 -5.23 -27.38 3.34
C PRO A 145 -5.98 -26.63 2.23
N HIS A 146 -5.38 -25.57 1.68
CA HIS A 146 -5.89 -24.73 0.59
C HIS A 146 -6.92 -23.64 0.94
N GLU A 147 -7.31 -23.47 2.21
CA GLU A 147 -8.12 -22.31 2.61
C GLU A 147 -7.21 -21.11 2.90
N HIS A 148 -7.41 -20.01 2.15
CA HIS A 148 -6.71 -18.75 2.38
C HIS A 148 -7.61 -17.80 3.16
N ILE A 149 -7.20 -17.47 4.38
CA ILE A 149 -7.89 -16.46 5.17
C ILE A 149 -7.26 -15.11 4.86
N GLU A 150 -7.96 -14.32 4.06
CA GLU A 150 -7.51 -13.00 3.66
C GLU A 150 -7.71 -11.96 4.77
N ILE A 151 -6.76 -11.04 4.83
CA ILE A 151 -6.82 -9.86 5.68
C ILE A 151 -6.48 -8.63 4.83
N VAL A 152 -6.91 -7.46 5.30
CA VAL A 152 -6.39 -6.18 4.84
C VAL A 152 -5.30 -5.75 5.81
N VAL A 153 -4.18 -5.30 5.26
CA VAL A 153 -3.08 -4.71 6.03
C VAL A 153 -3.08 -3.21 5.76
N VAL A 154 -3.34 -2.42 6.80
CA VAL A 154 -3.21 -0.97 6.73
C VAL A 154 -1.78 -0.62 7.11
N CYS A 155 -1.09 -0.01 6.16
CA CYS A 155 0.25 0.55 6.36
C CYS A 155 0.11 2.04 6.62
N ILE A 156 0.67 2.50 7.73
CA ILE A 156 0.74 3.91 8.10
C ILE A 156 2.20 4.32 8.13
N GLY A 157 2.51 5.42 7.45
CA GLY A 157 3.88 5.90 7.37
C GLY A 157 3.98 7.26 6.69
N THR A 158 5.19 7.67 6.36
CA THR A 158 5.47 8.93 5.68
C THR A 158 6.16 8.66 4.36
N LEU A 159 5.86 9.45 3.34
CA LEU A 159 6.56 9.35 2.06
C LEU A 159 8.04 9.68 2.25
N ILE A 160 8.92 8.95 1.56
CA ILE A 160 10.36 9.27 1.56
C ILE A 160 10.54 10.53 0.72
N ALA A 161 10.99 11.63 1.32
CA ALA A 161 11.02 12.93 0.64
C ALA A 161 11.78 12.90 -0.71
N ASP A 162 12.93 12.24 -0.73
CA ASP A 162 13.83 12.21 -1.89
C ASP A 162 13.41 11.21 -2.97
N GLU A 163 12.50 10.27 -2.67
CA GLU A 163 12.02 9.22 -3.58
C GLU A 163 10.50 8.99 -3.43
N SER A 164 9.74 10.06 -3.20
CA SER A 164 8.35 9.92 -2.73
C SER A 164 7.43 9.21 -3.73
N LEU A 165 7.62 9.43 -5.03
CA LEU A 165 6.87 8.80 -6.11
C LEU A 165 7.83 8.32 -7.20
N ILE A 166 7.67 7.07 -7.63
CA ILE A 166 8.37 6.52 -8.80
C ILE A 166 7.35 6.28 -9.91
N TYR A 167 7.63 6.73 -11.13
CA TYR A 167 6.82 6.49 -12.31
C TYR A 167 7.43 5.38 -13.16
N GLY A 168 6.58 4.47 -13.64
CA GLY A 168 6.99 3.38 -14.52
C GLY A 168 5.82 2.82 -15.31
N PHE A 169 6.05 1.67 -15.95
CA PHE A 169 4.99 0.90 -16.60
C PHE A 169 4.80 -0.44 -15.89
N SER A 170 3.55 -0.88 -15.83
CA SER A 170 3.22 -2.23 -15.39
C SER A 170 3.89 -3.26 -16.31
N HIS A 171 4.35 -4.36 -15.71
CA HIS A 171 4.86 -5.53 -16.44
C HIS A 171 3.74 -6.52 -16.75
N ASP A 172 2.56 -6.33 -16.15
CA ASP A 172 1.37 -7.10 -16.45
C ASP A 172 0.83 -6.61 -17.81
N GLY A 173 0.36 -7.54 -18.64
CA GLY A 173 0.28 -7.48 -20.12
C GLY A 173 -0.43 -6.31 -20.82
N HIS A 174 -0.81 -5.24 -20.11
CA HIS A 174 -1.35 -4.00 -20.65
C HIS A 174 -0.34 -2.85 -20.71
N HIS A 175 0.83 -2.96 -20.04
CA HIS A 175 1.82 -1.87 -19.95
C HIS A 175 1.21 -0.54 -19.53
N ASP A 176 0.24 -0.60 -18.61
CA ASP A 176 -0.40 0.58 -18.06
C ASP A 176 0.63 1.43 -17.31
N GLY A 177 0.48 2.75 -17.39
CA GLY A 177 1.25 3.67 -16.57
C GLY A 177 1.08 3.36 -15.09
N MET A 178 2.16 3.43 -14.33
CA MET A 178 2.20 3.05 -12.92
C MET A 178 2.89 4.12 -12.09
N VAL A 179 2.29 4.47 -10.96
CA VAL A 179 2.88 5.33 -9.94
C VAL A 179 3.12 4.48 -8.69
N LEU A 180 4.33 4.54 -8.15
CA LEU A 180 4.73 3.84 -6.93
C LEU A 180 5.07 4.86 -5.85
N PRO A 181 4.12 5.24 -5.00
CA PRO A 181 4.42 6.00 -3.80
C PRO A 181 5.28 5.17 -2.85
N VAL A 182 6.42 5.70 -2.43
CA VAL A 182 7.37 5.01 -1.54
C VAL A 182 7.19 5.53 -0.12
N VAL A 183 6.77 4.65 0.79
CA VAL A 183 6.37 5.03 2.14
C VAL A 183 7.20 4.28 3.17
N SER A 184 7.89 5.00 4.05
CA SER A 184 8.55 4.42 5.23
C SER A 184 7.48 4.10 6.28
N VAL A 185 7.25 2.81 6.50
CA VAL A 185 6.16 2.30 7.35
C VAL A 185 6.54 2.43 8.82
N GLN A 186 5.66 3.06 9.58
CA GLN A 186 5.82 3.30 11.03
C GLN A 186 4.85 2.46 11.85
N LYS A 187 3.68 2.13 11.28
CA LYS A 187 2.65 1.35 11.96
C LYS A 187 1.89 0.46 10.98
N LEU A 188 1.52 -0.72 11.48
CA LEU A 188 0.68 -1.68 10.78
C LEU A 188 -0.61 -1.92 11.56
N MET A 189 -1.69 -2.21 10.85
CA MET A 189 -2.94 -2.71 11.41
C MET A 189 -3.43 -3.87 10.57
N TYR A 190 -3.93 -4.92 11.23
CA TYR A 190 -4.43 -6.13 10.56
C TYR A 190 -5.93 -6.22 10.74
N ILE A 191 -6.64 -6.39 9.64
CA ILE A 191 -8.11 -6.39 9.62
C ILE A 191 -8.57 -7.64 8.90
N LEU A 192 -9.39 -8.45 9.57
CA LEU A 192 -10.01 -9.61 8.95
C LEU A 192 -11.00 -9.14 7.87
N LYS A 193 -10.85 -9.66 6.65
CA LYS A 193 -11.86 -9.42 5.61
C LYS A 193 -13.16 -10.16 5.99
N PRO A 194 -14.35 -9.54 5.80
CA PRO A 194 -15.62 -10.25 5.93
C PRO A 194 -15.65 -11.47 5.02
N LEU A 195 -16.29 -12.54 5.50
CA LEU A 195 -16.46 -13.79 4.77
C LEU A 195 -17.52 -13.71 3.68
#